data_AF-A0A6B3CJZ8-F1
#
_entry.id   AF-A0A6B3CJZ8-F1
#
_cell.length_a   1.000
_cell.length_b   1.000
_cell.length_c   1.000
_cell.angle_alpha   90.00
_cell.angle_beta   90.00
_cell.angle_gamma   90.00
#
_symmetry.space_group_name_H-M   'P 1'
#
loop_
_entity.id
_entity.type
_entity.pdbx_description
1 polymer ?
#
loop_
_entity_poly.entity_id
_entity_poly.type
_entity_poly.pdbx_seq_one_letter_code
_entity_poly.pdbx_strand_id
1 'polypeptide(L)' 'MPGGRRVAAVTDAHFDVAPGECLALIGESGCGKSVLASALLGLLPGNAQTAGR' A
#
# COMPACT_ATOMS: atom_id res chain seq x y z
N MET A 1 -6.70 18.53 -14.23
CA MET A 1 -6.72 17.10 -14.61
C MET A 1 -8.15 16.60 -14.51
N PRO A 2 -8.76 16.12 -15.59
CA PRO A 2 -10.17 15.73 -15.59
C PRO A 2 -10.40 14.58 -14.61
N GLY A 3 -11.29 14.81 -13.64
CA GLY A 3 -11.92 13.88 -12.68
C GLY A 3 -11.26 12.52 -12.48
N GLY A 4 -10.05 12.47 -11.92
CA GLY A 4 -9.43 11.20 -11.52
C GLY A 4 -10.27 10.53 -10.44
N ARG A 5 -10.92 9.41 -10.76
CA ARG A 5 -11.64 8.61 -9.77
C ARG A 5 -10.62 8.12 -8.74
N ARG A 6 -10.81 8.51 -7.48
CA ARG A 6 -10.05 7.93 -6.36
C ARG A 6 -10.49 6.48 -6.19
N VAL A 7 -9.52 5.59 -6.05
CA VAL A 7 -9.74 4.17 -5.79
C VAL A 7 -9.06 3.85 -4.47
N ALA A 8 -9.77 3.17 -3.59
CA ALA A 8 -9.18 2.57 -2.41
C ALA A 8 -8.41 1.32 -2.87
N ALA A 9 -7.10 1.46 -3.11
CA ALA A 9 -6.26 0.38 -3.61
C ALA A 9 -6.09 -0.75 -2.59
N VAL A 10 -6.05 -0.40 -1.30
CA VAL A 10 -5.99 -1.32 -0.16
C VAL A 10 -6.82 -0.72 0.97
N THR A 11 -7.55 -1.54 1.71
CA THR A 11 -8.39 -1.17 2.84
C THR A 11 -8.13 -2.11 4.01
N ASP A 12 -8.08 -1.57 5.22
CA ASP A 12 -7.99 -2.32 6.48
C ASP A 12 -6.85 -3.36 6.54
N ALA A 13 -5.66 -2.92 6.12
CA ALA A 13 -4.45 -3.73 6.21
C ALA A 13 -3.75 -3.53 7.56
N HIS A 14 -3.55 -4.63 8.28
CA HIS A 14 -2.87 -4.66 9.58
C HIS A 14 -1.78 -5.73 9.56
N PHE A 15 -0.56 -5.32 9.92
CA PHE A 15 0.60 -6.19 10.02
C PHE A 15 1.33 -5.89 11.33
N ASP A 16 1.84 -6.94 11.96
CA ASP A 16 2.85 -6.85 13.01
C ASP A 16 4.08 -7.57 12.46
N VAL A 17 5.23 -6.90 12.47
CA VAL A 17 6.48 -7.42 11.90
C VAL A 17 7.60 -7.13 12.89
N ALA A 18 8.09 -8.18 13.53
CA ALA A 18 9.13 -8.08 14.53
C ALA A 18 10.54 -7.96 13.90
N PRO A 19 11.54 -7.49 14.65
CA PRO A 19 12.92 -7.47 14.18
C PRO A 19 13.39 -8.86 13.74
N GLY A 20 13.92 -8.95 12.53
CA GLY A 20 14.39 -10.21 11.93
C GLY A 20 13.33 -11.00 11.17
N GLU A 21 12.07 -10.55 11.15
CA GLU A 21 11.02 -11.15 10.34
C GLU A 21 10.99 -10.61 8.91
N CYS A 22 10.44 -11.41 7.99
CA CYS A 22 10.24 -11.05 6.60
C CYS A 22 8.76 -11.11 6.25
N LEU A 23 8.18 -9.99 5.81
CA LEU A 23 6.82 -9.90 5.30
C LEU A 23 6.83 -10.03 3.77
N ALA A 24 6.14 -11.05 3.25
CA ALA A 24 5.94 -11.23 1.81
C ALA A 24 4.51 -10.83 1.40
N LEU A 25 4.39 -9.91 0.43
CA LEU A 25 3.11 -9.52 -0.16
C LEU A 25 2.87 -10.30 -1.45
N ILE A 26 1.82 -11.13 -1.50
CA ILE A 26 1.51 -12.03 -2.62
C ILE A 26 0.06 -11.79 -3.10
N GLY A 27 -0.18 -11.96 -4.40
CA GLY A 27 -1.49 -11.76 -5.01
C GLY A 27 -1.39 -11.42 -6.50
N GLU A 28 -2.53 -11.37 -7.18
CA GLU A 28 -2.62 -11.08 -8.62
C GLU A 28 -2.08 -9.69 -8.99
N SER A 29 -1.66 -9.51 -10.24
CA SER A 29 -1.25 -8.19 -10.73
C SER A 29 -2.39 -7.18 -10.58
N GLY A 30 -2.09 -5.98 -10.06
CA GLY A 30 -3.09 -4.93 -9.85
C GLY A 30 -3.84 -4.96 -8.52
N CYS A 31 -3.66 -5.98 -7.66
CA CYS A 31 -4.37 -6.05 -6.37
C CYS A 31 -3.85 -5.09 -5.26
N GLY A 32 -2.96 -4.15 -5.60
CA GLY A 32 -2.48 -3.14 -4.65
C GLY A 32 -1.15 -3.43 -3.92
N LYS A 33 -0.48 -4.56 -4.18
CA LYS A 33 0.79 -4.95 -3.49
C LYS A 33 1.86 -3.87 -3.52
N SER A 34 2.19 -3.33 -4.71
CA SER A 34 3.24 -2.32 -4.85
C SER A 34 2.86 -1.01 -4.18
N VAL A 35 1.57 -0.64 -4.22
CA VAL A 35 1.07 0.56 -3.52
C VAL A 35 1.21 0.38 -2.01
N LEU A 36 0.84 -0.78 -1.49
CA LEU A 36 0.99 -1.11 -0.06
C LEU A 36 2.46 -1.14 0.38
N ALA A 37 3.34 -1.78 -0.41
CA ALA A 37 4.77 -1.81 -0.12
C ALA A 37 5.36 -0.39 -0.09
N SER A 38 5.03 0.46 -1.07
CA SER A 38 5.44 1.86 -1.07
C SER A 38 4.88 2.64 0.11
N ALA A 39 3.65 2.36 0.56
CA ALA A 39 3.07 2.97 1.75
C ALA A 39 3.83 2.60 3.02
N LEU A 40 4.15 1.31 3.22
CA LEU A 40 4.91 0.82 4.36
C LEU A 40 6.33 1.39 4.43
N LEU A 41 6.95 1.63 3.26
CA LEU A 41 8.30 2.17 3.15
C LEU A 41 8.37 3.71 3.12
N GLY A 42 7.24 4.41 3.12
CA GLY A 42 7.20 5.88 3.00
C GLY A 42 7.57 6.40 1.61
N LEU A 43 7.41 5.57 0.57
CA LEU A 43 7.83 5.82 -0.82
C LEU A 43 6.64 6.01 -1.78
N LEU A 44 5.49 6.49 -1.29
CA LEU A 44 4.32 6.67 -2.14
C LEU A 44 4.54 7.77 -3.20
N PRO A 45 4.09 7.54 -4.44
CA PRO A 45 4.09 8.58 -5.46
C PRO A 45 3.09 9.70 -5.11
N GLY A 46 3.30 10.91 -5.64
CA GLY A 46 2.48 12.09 -5.32
C GLY A 46 1.00 12.02 -5.73
N ASN A 47 0.59 10.98 -6.47
CA ASN A 47 -0.81 10.69 -6.80
C ASN A 47 -1.47 9.68 -5.85
N ALA A 48 -0.76 9.21 -4.83
CA ALA A 48 -1.25 8.27 -3.83
C ALA A 48 -1.16 8.87 -2.42
N GLN A 49 -2.01 8.37 -1.53
CA GLN A 49 -2.09 8.80 -0.14
C GLN A 49 -2.28 7.55 0.72
N THR A 50 -1.68 7.54 1.91
CA THR A 50 -1.93 6.54 2.94
C THR A 50 -2.40 7.24 4.21
N ALA A 51 -3.23 6.55 4.98
CA ALA A 51 -3.67 6.96 6.29
C ALA A 51 -3.62 5.73 7.20
N GLY A 52 -3.10 5.89 8.42
CA GLY A 52 -2.82 4.80 9.32
C GLY A 52 -1.88 5.24 10.43
N ARG A 53 -1.73 4.39 11.44
CA ARG A 53 -0.85 4.60 12.60
C ARG A 53 0.38 3.72 12.48
#